data_AF-A0A2T2TLP5-F1
#
_entry.id   AF-A0A2T2TLP5-F1
#
_cell.length_a   1.000
_cell.length_b   1.000
_cell.length_c   1.000
_cell.angle_alpha   90.00
_cell.angle_beta   90.00
_cell.angle_gamma   90.00
#
_symmetry.space_group_name_H-M   'P 1'
#
loop_
_entity.id
_entity.type
_entity.pdbx_description
1 polymer ?
#
loop_
_entity_poly.entity_id
_entity_poly.type
_entity_poly.pdbx_seq_one_letter_code
_entity_poly.pdbx_strand_id
1 'polypeptide(L)'
;MSLPSVEDRRTAVDAYDFHGVHPHVRFGTASDRYGGWIDQIYPSDQYADRVSTRSRKMGGETFTERRVPIESVRHYFEHFAVLEIDFTFYRPLLEDDDEPGSNY
;
A
#
# COMPACT_ATOMS: atom_id res chain seq x y z
N MET A 1 6.47 26.09 -18.35
CA MET A 1 7.32 26.23 -17.14
C MET A 1 8.09 24.93 -16.95
N SER A 2 9.38 24.97 -16.60
CA SER A 2 10.16 23.76 -16.30
C SER A 2 9.67 23.14 -15.00
N LEU A 3 9.64 21.81 -14.91
CA LEU A 3 9.34 21.12 -13.66
C LEU A 3 10.46 21.35 -12.63
N PRO A 4 10.14 21.41 -11.32
CA PRO A 4 11.15 21.53 -10.26
C PRO A 4 12.13 20.35 -10.29
N SER A 5 13.36 20.56 -9.84
CA SER A 5 14.35 19.48 -9.71
C SER A 5 13.92 18.47 -8.63
N VAL A 6 14.59 17.33 -8.55
CA VAL A 6 14.35 16.34 -7.48
C VAL A 6 14.71 16.93 -6.10
N GLU A 7 15.75 17.74 -6.04
CA GLU A 7 16.21 18.39 -4.80
C GLU A 7 15.21 19.44 -4.30
N ASP A 8 14.64 20.24 -5.21
CA ASP A 8 13.58 21.20 -4.88
C ASP A 8 12.35 20.49 -4.30
N ARG A 9 11.96 19.36 -4.90
CA ARG A 9 10.80 18.56 -4.42
C ARG A 9 11.06 17.95 -3.05
N ARG A 10 12.28 17.46 -2.79
CA ARG A 10 12.66 16.93 -1.47
C ARG A 10 12.60 18.00 -0.38
N THR A 11 13.17 19.16 -0.67
CA THR A 11 13.14 20.32 0.24
C THR A 11 11.69 20.74 0.55
N ALA A 12 10.81 20.72 -0.45
CA ALA A 12 9.39 21.04 -0.26
C ALA A 12 8.65 20.00 0.60
N VAL A 13 8.97 18.71 0.46
CA VAL A 13 8.39 17.64 1.30
C VAL A 13 8.89 17.75 2.74
N ASP A 14 10.19 18.01 2.94
CA ASP A 14 10.77 18.17 4.28
C ASP A 14 10.17 19.36 5.04
N ALA A 15 9.75 20.40 4.31
CA ALA A 15 9.09 21.58 4.86
C ALA A 15 7.55 21.46 4.95
N TYR A 16 6.96 20.33 4.57
CA TYR A 16 5.51 20.18 4.50
C TYR A 16 4.90 20.08 5.91
N ASP A 17 4.06 21.04 6.25
CA ASP A 17 3.30 21.04 7.50
C ASP A 17 1.87 20.52 7.26
N PHE A 18 1.51 19.47 8.00
CA PHE A 18 0.19 18.86 7.91
C PHE A 18 -0.82 19.67 8.72
N HIS A 19 -1.57 20.54 8.05
CA HIS A 19 -2.65 21.29 8.67
C HIS A 19 -3.99 20.52 8.62
N GLY A 20 -4.78 20.63 9.70
CA GLY A 20 -6.15 20.10 9.72
C GLY A 20 -6.26 18.58 9.89
N VAL A 21 -5.19 17.90 10.34
CA VAL A 21 -5.27 16.47 10.68
C VAL A 21 -6.21 16.30 11.87
N HIS A 22 -7.27 15.51 11.68
CA HIS A 22 -8.22 15.24 12.74
C HIS A 22 -7.54 14.52 13.93
N PRO A 23 -7.83 14.85 15.21
CA PRO A 23 -7.11 14.31 16.37
C PRO A 23 -7.12 12.78 16.52
N HIS A 24 -8.08 12.11 15.89
CA HIS A 24 -8.19 10.65 15.88
C HIS A 24 -7.54 9.98 14.65
N VAL A 25 -7.02 10.76 13.70
CA VAL A 25 -6.20 10.21 12.62
C VAL A 25 -4.83 9.83 13.19
N ARG A 26 -4.33 8.68 12.76
CA ARG A 26 -3.01 8.19 13.10
C ARG A 26 -2.33 7.78 11.80
N PHE A 27 -1.10 8.24 11.62
CA PHE A 27 -0.27 7.84 10.49
C PHE A 27 0.58 6.65 10.91
N GLY A 28 0.56 5.59 10.11
CA GLY A 28 1.51 4.50 10.17
C GLY A 28 1.96 4.17 8.76
N THR A 29 3.25 3.89 8.61
CA THR A 29 3.80 3.33 7.38
C THR A 29 4.20 1.89 7.70
N ALA A 30 3.39 0.96 7.24
CA ALA A 30 3.63 -0.45 7.43
C ALA A 30 2.79 -1.18 6.37
N SER A 31 3.37 -1.27 5.17
CA SER A 31 2.71 -1.88 4.03
C SER A 31 2.48 -3.35 4.35
N ASP A 32 1.22 -3.72 4.55
CA ASP A 32 0.78 -5.07 4.88
C ASP A 32 1.07 -6.09 3.75
N ARG A 33 1.51 -5.58 2.58
CA ARG A 33 1.78 -6.32 1.35
C ARG A 33 3.18 -6.92 1.27
N TYR A 34 4.05 -6.67 2.25
CA TYR A 34 5.42 -7.16 2.22
C TYR A 34 5.53 -8.62 2.68
N GLY A 35 6.02 -9.49 1.80
CA GLY A 35 6.31 -10.89 2.14
C GLY A 35 7.30 -11.07 3.29
N GLY A 36 8.10 -10.04 3.62
CA GLY A 36 8.99 -10.03 4.79
C GLY A 36 8.27 -10.07 6.13
N TRP A 37 6.94 -9.88 6.16
CA TRP A 37 6.14 -9.89 7.39
C TRP A 37 5.80 -11.31 7.87
N ILE A 38 6.00 -12.32 7.01
CA ILE A 38 5.84 -13.72 7.39
C ILE A 38 6.82 -14.05 8.52
N ASP A 39 6.32 -14.73 9.56
CA ASP A 39 7.00 -15.09 10.82
C ASP A 39 7.50 -13.91 11.68
N GLN A 40 7.28 -12.67 11.25
CA GLN A 40 7.46 -11.47 12.08
C GLN A 40 6.13 -10.96 12.63
N ILE A 41 5.10 -11.00 11.79
CA ILE A 41 3.74 -10.50 12.05
C ILE A 41 2.71 -11.56 11.67
N TYR A 42 2.94 -12.35 10.61
CA TYR A 42 2.02 -13.42 10.21
C TYR A 42 2.66 -14.78 10.49
N PRO A 43 2.21 -15.53 11.51
CA PRO A 43 2.73 -16.87 11.78
C PRO A 43 2.52 -17.78 10.58
N SER A 44 3.59 -18.31 9.98
CA SER A 44 3.48 -19.14 8.79
C SER A 44 2.74 -20.45 9.06
N ASP A 45 2.95 -21.05 10.23
CA ASP A 45 2.34 -22.31 10.66
C ASP A 45 0.81 -22.25 10.72
N GLN A 46 0.24 -21.12 11.14
CA GLN A 46 -1.20 -20.93 11.25
C GLN A 46 -1.91 -20.84 9.89
N TYR A 47 -1.21 -20.36 8.87
CA TYR A 47 -1.80 -20.06 7.56
C TYR A 47 -1.24 -20.88 6.41
N ALA A 48 -0.21 -21.70 6.62
CA ALA A 48 0.53 -22.42 5.59
C ALA A 48 -0.38 -23.14 4.59
N ASP A 49 -1.34 -23.90 5.10
CA ASP A 49 -2.29 -24.70 4.28
C ASP A 49 -3.38 -23.85 3.60
N ARG A 50 -3.39 -22.54 3.87
CA ARG A 50 -4.42 -21.59 3.42
C ARG A 50 -3.83 -20.42 2.63
N VAL A 51 -2.53 -20.49 2.29
CA VAL A 51 -1.89 -19.54 1.39
C VAL A 51 -2.39 -19.77 -0.03
N SER A 52 -3.03 -18.76 -0.62
CA SER A 52 -3.37 -18.79 -2.04
C SER A 52 -2.19 -18.30 -2.87
N THR A 53 -1.88 -19.01 -3.95
CA THR A 53 -0.77 -18.68 -4.85
C THR A 53 -1.30 -18.48 -6.26
N ARG A 54 -0.88 -17.42 -6.94
CA ARG A 54 -1.18 -17.19 -8.35
C ARG A 54 0.03 -16.62 -9.09
N SER A 55 0.14 -16.96 -10.36
CA SER A 55 1.10 -16.32 -11.26
C SER A 55 0.47 -15.10 -11.92
N ARG A 56 1.19 -13.99 -11.98
CA ARG A 56 0.78 -12.75 -12.62
C ARG A 56 1.85 -12.29 -13.59
N LYS A 57 1.46 -12.01 -14.84
CA LYS A 57 2.36 -11.42 -15.84
C LYS A 57 2.30 -9.90 -15.74
N MET A 58 3.45 -9.23 -15.66
CA MET A 58 3.56 -7.77 -15.58
C MET A 58 4.84 -7.33 -16.29
N GLY A 59 4.75 -6.36 -17.21
CA GLY A 59 5.92 -5.88 -17.97
C GLY A 59 6.63 -6.95 -18.82
N GLY A 60 5.95 -8.04 -19.20
CA GLY A 60 6.57 -9.16 -19.93
C GLY A 60 7.15 -10.24 -19.03
N GLU A 61 7.37 -9.96 -17.75
CA GLU A 61 7.85 -10.88 -16.74
C GLU A 61 6.67 -11.56 -16.00
N THR A 62 6.93 -12.72 -15.38
CA THR A 62 5.92 -13.44 -14.58
C THR A 62 6.36 -13.49 -13.13
N PHE A 63 5.47 -13.03 -12.25
CA PHE A 63 5.67 -12.94 -10.82
C PHE A 63 4.76 -13.94 -10.10
N THR A 64 5.24 -14.49 -9.00
CA THR A 64 4.43 -15.30 -8.09
C THR A 64 3.86 -14.41 -6.99
N GLU A 65 2.54 -14.25 -6.95
CA GLU A 65 1.83 -13.64 -5.83
C GLU A 65 1.39 -14.74 -4.85
N ARG A 66 1.71 -14.56 -3.56
CA ARG A 66 1.22 -15.39 -2.46
C ARG A 66 0.40 -14.51 -1.51
N ARG A 67 -0.76 -15.01 -1.05
CA ARG A 67 -1.65 -14.27 -0.16
C ARG A 67 -2.09 -15.14 1.01
N VAL A 68 -2.01 -14.59 2.20
CA VAL A 68 -2.60 -15.15 3.41
C VAL A 68 -4.09 -14.83 3.49
N PRO A 69 -4.89 -15.60 4.25
CA PRO A 69 -6.30 -15.30 4.48
C PRO A 69 -6.52 -13.92 5.13
N ILE A 70 -7.66 -13.26 4.86
CA ILE A 70 -8.02 -11.94 5.41
C ILE A 70 -7.97 -11.94 6.95
N GLU A 71 -8.31 -13.05 7.60
CA GLU A 71 -8.25 -13.17 9.07
C GLU A 71 -6.85 -12.93 9.67
N SER A 72 -5.77 -13.07 8.88
CA SER A 72 -4.41 -12.74 9.31
C SER A 72 -4.22 -11.26 9.70
N VAL A 73 -5.14 -10.38 9.28
CA VAL A 73 -5.18 -8.97 9.69
C VAL A 73 -5.28 -8.80 11.22
N ARG A 74 -5.76 -9.82 11.95
CA ARG A 74 -5.78 -9.79 13.41
C ARG A 74 -4.37 -9.65 13.99
N HIS A 75 -3.41 -10.44 13.47
CA HIS A 75 -2.02 -10.36 13.91
C HIS A 75 -1.38 -9.04 13.53
N TYR A 76 -1.70 -8.48 12.35
CA TYR A 76 -1.26 -7.12 11.99
C TYR A 76 -1.58 -6.12 13.11
N PHE A 77 -2.80 -6.17 13.66
CA PHE A 77 -3.23 -5.26 14.72
C PHE A 77 -2.64 -5.56 16.11
N GLU A 78 -2.02 -6.72 16.32
CA GLU A 78 -1.23 -6.99 17.53
C GLU A 78 0.09 -6.20 17.53
N HIS A 79 0.62 -5.90 16.34
CA HIS A 79 1.88 -5.16 16.17
C HIS A 79 1.66 -3.67 15.86
N PHE A 80 0.59 -3.33 15.13
CA PHE A 80 0.31 -1.97 14.68
C PHE A 80 -1.09 -1.53 15.08
N ALA A 81 -1.22 -0.38 15.72
CA ALA A 81 -2.51 0.18 16.11
C ALA A 81 -3.26 0.87 14.94
N VAL A 82 -2.69 0.85 13.74
CA VAL A 82 -3.13 1.64 12.59
C VAL A 82 -2.95 0.81 11.33
N LEU A 83 -3.95 0.80 10.45
CA LEU A 83 -3.85 0.14 9.15
C LEU A 83 -3.40 1.17 8.12
N GLU A 84 -2.36 0.83 7.36
CA GLU A 84 -1.99 1.60 6.17
C GLU A 84 -3.14 1.53 5.15
N ILE A 85 -3.75 2.68 4.87
CA ILE A 85 -4.64 2.82 3.72
C ILE A 85 -3.77 3.21 2.54
N ASP A 86 -3.24 2.18 1.87
CA ASP A 86 -2.48 2.34 0.64
C ASP A 86 -3.49 2.62 -0.50
N PHE A 87 -3.69 3.90 -0.82
CA PHE A 87 -4.41 4.35 -2.01
C PHE A 87 -3.56 4.09 -3.26
N THR A 88 -3.22 2.83 -3.54
CA THR A 88 -2.26 2.54 -4.61
C THR A 88 -2.84 2.80 -5.98
N PHE A 89 -4.16 2.70 -6.17
CA PHE A 89 -4.82 3.07 -7.44
C PHE A 89 -6.29 3.46 -7.13
N TYR A 90 -6.92 4.43 -7.80
CA TYR A 90 -6.86 4.69 -9.24
C TYR A 90 -7.15 6.16 -9.63
N ARG A 91 -6.64 6.56 -10.80
CA ARG A 91 -6.72 7.89 -11.43
C ARG A 91 -7.84 8.79 -10.87
N PRO A 92 -7.53 9.71 -9.95
CA PRO A 92 -8.49 10.72 -9.49
C PRO A 92 -8.73 11.83 -10.54
N LEU A 93 -8.22 11.65 -11.76
CA LEU A 93 -8.30 12.62 -12.85
C LEU A 93 -9.34 12.12 -13.85
N LEU A 94 -10.21 13.03 -14.26
CA LEU A 94 -11.13 12.80 -15.37
C LEU A 94 -10.31 12.59 -16.66
N GLU A 95 -10.79 11.70 -17.52
CA GLU A 95 -10.25 11.58 -18.87
C GLU A 95 -10.78 12.75 -19.74
N ASP A 96 -10.38 12.83 -21.01
CA ASP A 96 -10.75 13.93 -21.91
C ASP A 96 -12.27 14.11 -22.12
N ASP A 97 -13.08 13.16 -21.64
CA ASP A 97 -14.55 13.13 -21.70
C ASP A 97 -15.25 13.50 -20.38
N ASP A 98 -14.51 13.99 -19.38
CA ASP A 98 -15.01 14.32 -18.03
C ASP A 98 -15.58 13.11 -17.24
N GLU A 99 -15.30 11.87 -17.66
CA GLU A 99 -15.73 10.66 -16.96
C GLU A 99 -14.56 10.01 -16.16
N PRO A 100 -14.86 9.28 -15.06
CA PRO A 100 -13.84 8.53 -14.33
C PRO A 100 -13.26 7.39 -15.18
N GLY A 101 -11.92 7.34 -15.31
CA GLY A 101 -11.21 6.28 -16.04
C GLY A 101 -11.29 4.90 -15.38
N SER A 102 -11.21 3.83 -16.18
CA SER A 102 -11.25 2.44 -15.72
C SER A 102 -9.98 2.01 -14.98
N ASN A 103 -10.17 1.11 -14.01
CA ASN A 103 -9.16 0.61 -13.10
C ASN A 103 -8.43 -0.67 -13.59
N TYR A 104 -8.52 -0.97 -14.88
CA TYR A 104 -8.04 -2.22 -15.47
C TYR A 104 -7.39 -2.02 -16.83
#